data_AF-A0A6G0X8A7-F1
#
_entry.id   AF-A0A6G0X8A7-F1
#
_cell.length_a   1.000
_cell.length_b   1.000
_cell.length_c   1.000
_cell.angle_alpha   90.00
_cell.angle_beta   90.00
_cell.angle_gamma   90.00
#
_symmetry.space_group_name_H-M   'P 1'
#
loop_
_entity.id
_entity.type
_entity.pdbx_description
1 polymer ?
#
loop_
_entity_poly.entity_id
_entity_poly.type
_entity_poly.pdbx_seq_one_letter_code
_entity_poly.pdbx_strand_id
1 'polypeptide(L)'
;MDRGDPQTTLEEMKLRLEGQHNIIVSNATIHRALMGRVYTFKDCHYEPLQANCLQVKQARRDYVAELRRLKADDKIPIWIDETNFNLFTARTKGRSKRGTRVRSIRPAPQKGRNLHIIEAMSNAGFFYAKHARGSYNNLRANDWLRGMLRYARSHFHGLKDIVVICDNAPCHSRVEQVFEEDEFLEARLLRLSPYLPQLNPIENLWSQVKSRVKTFLREGLAAFMGPPPVDPQMTLEEFRLQYLENCAERALAEIDPLRNDRFTNRLDWFYGLAQGLTDMPIGA
;
A
#
# COMPACT_ATOMS: atom_id res chain seq x y z
N MET A 1 14.11 -12.65 -29.18
CA MET A 1 13.54 -13.10 -27.89
C MET A 1 12.16 -13.62 -28.21
N ASP A 2 11.93 -14.89 -27.94
CA ASP A 2 10.57 -15.37 -27.79
C ASP A 2 9.98 -14.64 -26.57
N ARG A 3 8.72 -14.20 -26.64
CA ARG A 3 8.08 -13.41 -25.56
C ARG A 3 7.88 -14.23 -24.28
N GLY A 4 8.26 -15.52 -24.27
CA GLY A 4 7.97 -16.48 -23.21
C GLY A 4 8.98 -16.59 -22.06
N ASP A 5 10.21 -16.05 -22.17
CA ASP A 5 11.22 -16.19 -21.11
C ASP A 5 12.06 -14.90 -20.91
N PRO A 6 11.57 -13.93 -20.11
CA PRO A 6 12.27 -12.68 -19.85
C PRO A 6 13.43 -12.83 -18.85
N GLN A 7 13.62 -14.01 -18.25
CA GLN A 7 14.65 -14.25 -17.22
C GLN A 7 15.92 -14.90 -17.79
N THR A 8 15.97 -15.19 -19.09
CA THR A 8 17.16 -15.75 -19.73
C THR A 8 18.37 -14.85 -19.52
N THR A 9 19.47 -15.44 -19.03
CA THR A 9 20.77 -14.80 -18.85
C THR A 9 21.51 -14.63 -20.18
N LEU A 10 22.54 -13.78 -20.21
CA LEU A 10 23.39 -13.63 -21.41
C LEU A 10 24.09 -14.94 -21.79
N GLU A 11 24.49 -15.76 -20.81
CA GLU A 11 25.15 -17.04 -21.08
C GLU A 11 24.17 -18.05 -21.69
N GLU A 12 22.94 -18.11 -21.19
CA GLU A 12 21.91 -18.97 -21.78
C GLU A 12 21.54 -18.51 -23.20
N MET A 13 21.48 -17.20 -23.45
CA MET A 13 21.29 -16.68 -24.81
C MET A 13 22.44 -17.09 -25.74
N LYS A 14 23.69 -17.04 -25.25
CA LYS A 14 24.87 -17.47 -25.98
C LYS A 14 24.81 -18.96 -26.33
N LEU A 15 24.50 -19.82 -25.36
CA LEU A 15 24.33 -21.26 -25.56
C LEU A 15 23.20 -21.57 -26.56
N ARG A 16 22.08 -20.84 -26.51
CA ARG A 16 20.98 -20.98 -27.47
C ARG A 16 21.41 -20.57 -28.89
N LEU A 17 22.13 -19.47 -29.04
CA LEU A 17 22.64 -19.00 -30.35
C LEU A 17 23.63 -19.99 -30.97
N GLU A 18 24.51 -20.56 -30.16
CA GLU A 18 25.46 -21.59 -30.62
C GLU A 18 24.72 -22.88 -31.01
N GLY A 19 23.86 -23.40 -30.12
CA GLY A 19 23.18 -24.67 -30.35
C GLY A 19 22.10 -24.66 -31.44
N GLN A 20 21.38 -23.54 -31.62
CA GLN A 20 20.25 -23.45 -32.56
C GLN A 20 20.62 -22.82 -33.91
N HIS A 21 21.64 -21.96 -33.92
CA HIS A 21 21.98 -21.16 -35.09
C HIS A 21 23.45 -21.25 -35.49
N ASN A 22 24.27 -22.02 -34.76
CA ASN A 22 25.73 -22.09 -34.95
C ASN A 22 26.41 -20.71 -34.89
N ILE A 23 25.85 -19.78 -34.10
CA ILE A 23 26.35 -18.43 -33.91
C ILE A 23 27.12 -18.38 -32.58
N ILE A 24 28.43 -18.24 -32.67
CA ILE A 24 29.32 -18.11 -31.49
C ILE A 24 29.62 -16.62 -31.25
N VAL A 25 29.14 -16.09 -30.13
CA VAL A 25 29.32 -14.68 -29.75
C VAL A 25 29.64 -14.54 -28.27
N SER A 26 30.26 -13.41 -27.90
CA SER A 26 30.51 -13.10 -26.48
C SER A 26 29.29 -12.47 -25.81
N ASN A 27 29.24 -12.55 -24.47
CA ASN A 27 28.21 -11.89 -23.65
C ASN A 27 28.17 -10.38 -23.90
N ALA A 28 29.32 -9.74 -24.16
CA ALA A 28 29.40 -8.32 -24.50
C ALA A 28 28.71 -8.00 -25.84
N THR A 29 28.83 -8.88 -26.84
CA THR A 29 28.14 -8.72 -28.13
C THR A 29 26.63 -8.87 -27.98
N ILE A 30 26.16 -9.87 -27.22
CA ILE A 30 24.73 -10.03 -26.91
C ILE A 30 24.21 -8.81 -26.16
N HIS A 31 24.91 -8.36 -25.12
CA HIS A 31 24.54 -7.17 -24.34
C HIS A 31 24.40 -5.93 -25.23
N ARG A 32 25.38 -5.66 -26.13
CA ARG A 32 25.30 -4.54 -27.07
C ARG A 32 24.11 -4.67 -28.04
N ALA A 33 23.84 -5.88 -28.53
CA ALA A 33 22.69 -6.13 -29.39
C ALA A 33 21.35 -5.90 -28.67
N LEU A 34 21.26 -6.26 -27.38
CA LEU A 34 20.10 -5.99 -26.53
C LEU A 34 19.93 -4.48 -26.27
N MET A 35 21.01 -3.79 -25.90
CA MET A 35 21.01 -2.34 -25.71
C MET A 35 20.63 -1.59 -27.00
N GLY A 36 21.15 -2.01 -28.15
CA GLY A 36 20.78 -1.47 -29.46
C GLY A 36 19.31 -1.70 -29.84
N ARG A 37 18.64 -2.66 -29.19
CA ARG A 37 17.21 -2.93 -29.30
C ARG A 37 16.40 -2.36 -28.11
N VAL A 38 17.01 -1.50 -27.29
CA VAL A 38 16.37 -0.83 -26.15
C VAL A 38 15.93 -1.80 -25.03
N TYR A 39 16.59 -2.96 -24.92
CA TYR A 39 16.43 -3.84 -23.77
C TYR A 39 17.42 -3.44 -22.66
N THR A 40 16.88 -3.16 -21.48
CA THR A 40 17.67 -2.85 -20.28
C THR A 40 17.43 -3.90 -19.20
N PHE A 41 18.46 -4.25 -18.44
CA PHE A 41 18.33 -5.15 -17.29
C PHE A 41 17.60 -4.45 -16.13
N LYS A 42 16.52 -5.07 -15.63
CA LYS A 42 15.64 -4.54 -14.59
C LYS A 42 15.32 -5.65 -13.60
N ASP A 43 14.96 -5.27 -12.37
CA ASP A 43 14.40 -6.22 -11.42
C ASP A 43 13.11 -6.83 -11.98
N CYS A 44 12.94 -8.14 -11.81
CA CYS A 44 11.72 -8.83 -12.22
C CYS A 44 10.59 -8.45 -11.27
N HIS A 45 9.46 -8.08 -11.86
CA HIS A 45 8.23 -7.82 -11.13
C HIS A 45 7.32 -9.05 -11.23
N TYR A 46 6.92 -9.60 -10.08
CA TYR A 46 6.09 -10.80 -10.02
C TYR A 46 4.62 -10.42 -9.94
N GLU A 47 3.83 -10.86 -10.92
CA GLU A 47 2.37 -10.73 -10.89
C GLU A 47 1.73 -12.06 -10.46
N PRO A 48 0.76 -12.05 -9.53
CA PRO A 48 0.02 -13.25 -9.19
C PRO A 48 -0.70 -13.80 -10.42
N LEU A 49 -0.58 -15.11 -10.67
CA LEU A 49 -1.19 -15.78 -11.83
C LEU A 49 -2.69 -15.49 -11.97
N GLN A 50 -3.40 -15.43 -10.84
CA GLN A 50 -4.84 -15.20 -10.79
C GLN A 50 -5.22 -13.73 -11.01
N ALA A 51 -4.28 -12.79 -10.90
CA ALA A 51 -4.64 -11.37 -10.83
C ALA A 51 -5.28 -10.85 -12.12
N ASN A 52 -4.97 -11.41 -13.29
CA ASN A 52 -5.61 -11.02 -14.56
C ASN A 52 -6.46 -12.15 -15.18
N CYS A 53 -6.85 -13.16 -14.39
CA CYS A 53 -7.82 -14.15 -14.86
C CYS A 53 -9.20 -13.51 -15.08
N LEU A 54 -10.03 -14.13 -15.93
CA LEU A 54 -11.36 -13.60 -16.26
C LEU A 54 -12.25 -13.37 -15.04
N GLN A 55 -12.14 -14.23 -14.02
CA GLN A 55 -12.94 -14.11 -12.78
C GLN A 55 -12.60 -12.82 -12.03
N VAL A 56 -11.31 -12.51 -11.84
CA VAL A 56 -10.87 -11.28 -11.17
C VAL A 56 -11.21 -10.05 -12.03
N LYS A 57 -11.09 -10.15 -13.35
CA LYS A 57 -11.51 -9.07 -14.26
C LYS A 57 -13.01 -8.79 -14.19
N GLN A 58 -13.84 -9.82 -14.09
CA GLN A 58 -15.28 -9.63 -13.93
C GLN A 58 -15.60 -9.00 -12.57
N ALA A 59 -14.98 -9.49 -11.49
CA ALA A 59 -15.14 -8.89 -10.16
C ALA A 59 -14.70 -7.41 -10.12
N ARG A 60 -13.66 -7.03 -10.86
CA ARG A 60 -13.26 -5.62 -11.06
C ARG A 60 -14.35 -4.80 -11.73
N ARG A 61 -14.88 -5.30 -12.84
CA ARG A 61 -15.95 -4.63 -13.58
C ARG A 61 -17.18 -4.44 -12.69
N ASP A 62 -17.58 -5.47 -11.96
CA ASP A 62 -18.76 -5.45 -11.08
C ASP A 62 -18.57 -4.45 -9.93
N TYR A 63 -17.40 -4.46 -9.29
CA TYR A 63 -17.04 -3.45 -8.28
C TYR A 63 -17.13 -2.02 -8.83
N VAL A 64 -16.55 -1.75 -10.00
CA VAL A 64 -16.56 -0.41 -10.61
C VAL A 64 -17.98 0.00 -10.99
N ALA A 65 -18.80 -0.92 -11.51
CA ALA A 65 -20.18 -0.66 -11.84
C ALA A 65 -20.99 -0.29 -10.58
N GLU A 66 -20.83 -1.05 -9.50
CA GLU A 66 -21.54 -0.80 -8.23
C GLU A 66 -21.07 0.50 -7.57
N LEU A 67 -19.76 0.77 -7.53
CA LEU A 67 -19.24 2.03 -7.02
C LEU A 67 -19.81 3.23 -7.79
N ARG A 68 -19.88 3.15 -9.13
CA ARG A 68 -20.46 4.21 -9.95
C ARG A 68 -21.95 4.40 -9.68
N ARG A 69 -22.69 3.30 -9.53
CA ARG A 69 -24.11 3.34 -9.17
C ARG A 69 -24.32 4.04 -7.83
N LEU A 70 -23.55 3.66 -6.81
CA LEU A 70 -23.61 4.28 -5.49
C LEU A 70 -23.25 5.77 -5.53
N LYS A 71 -22.22 6.16 -6.29
CA LYS A 71 -21.88 7.57 -6.47
C LYS A 71 -22.98 8.36 -7.20
N ALA A 72 -23.70 7.73 -8.13
CA ALA A 72 -24.84 8.34 -8.81
C ALA A 72 -26.07 8.46 -7.87
N ASP A 73 -26.18 7.59 -6.86
CA ASP A 73 -27.15 7.68 -5.76
C ASP A 73 -26.66 8.62 -4.63
N ASP A 74 -25.76 9.56 -4.93
CA ASP A 74 -25.14 10.52 -3.99
C ASP A 74 -24.48 9.90 -2.75
N LYS A 75 -24.06 8.63 -2.83
CA LYS A 75 -23.30 7.99 -1.75
C LYS A 75 -21.88 8.51 -1.68
N ILE A 76 -21.42 8.71 -0.45
CA ILE A 76 -20.11 9.18 -0.05
C ILE A 76 -19.22 7.96 0.24
N PRO A 77 -18.25 7.65 -0.66
CA PRO A 77 -17.30 6.57 -0.40
C PRO A 77 -16.29 6.96 0.68
N ILE A 78 -16.11 6.07 1.66
CA ILE A 78 -15.04 6.10 2.65
C ILE A 78 -14.17 4.87 2.41
N TRP A 79 -12.97 5.05 1.88
CA TRP A 79 -12.00 3.97 1.70
C TRP A 79 -11.25 3.73 3.00
N ILE A 80 -11.13 2.47 3.40
CA ILE A 80 -10.37 2.06 4.57
C ILE A 80 -9.26 1.09 4.18
N ASP A 81 -8.15 1.17 4.88
CA ASP A 81 -7.03 0.25 4.71
C ASP A 81 -6.09 0.30 5.92
N GLU A 82 -5.23 -0.70 6.03
CA GLU A 82 -4.28 -0.88 7.12
C GLU A 82 -2.84 -0.89 6.61
N THR A 83 -1.93 -0.34 7.41
CA THR A 83 -0.50 -0.47 7.16
C THR A 83 0.27 -0.71 8.43
N ASN A 84 1.44 -1.33 8.27
CA ASN A 84 2.35 -1.59 9.37
C ASN A 84 3.66 -0.81 9.24
N PHE A 85 4.20 -0.47 10.40
CA PHE A 85 5.55 0.03 10.58
C PHE A 85 6.26 -0.86 11.60
N ASN A 86 7.56 -1.01 11.41
CA ASN A 86 8.43 -1.67 12.38
C ASN A 86 9.64 -0.78 12.70
N LEU A 87 10.46 -1.19 13.66
CA LEU A 87 11.64 -0.45 14.08
C LEU A 87 12.75 -0.37 13.01
N PHE A 88 12.61 -1.09 11.87
CA PHE A 88 13.52 -1.04 10.71
C PHE A 88 13.01 -0.11 9.61
N THR A 89 11.86 0.53 9.82
CA THR A 89 11.27 1.49 8.89
C THR A 89 12.30 2.58 8.55
N ALA A 90 12.72 2.59 7.30
CA ALA A 90 13.64 3.61 6.78
C ALA A 90 13.49 3.75 5.27
N ARG A 91 14.16 4.76 4.71
CA ARG A 91 14.34 4.87 3.26
C ARG A 91 15.28 3.75 2.78
N THR A 92 14.93 3.12 1.65
CA THR A 92 15.72 2.03 1.05
C THR A 92 16.75 2.52 0.05
N LYS A 93 16.56 3.74 -0.47
CA LYS A 93 17.43 4.38 -1.47
C LYS A 93 18.15 5.58 -0.86
N GLY A 94 19.39 5.79 -1.27
CA GLY A 94 20.23 6.93 -0.87
C GLY A 94 21.32 7.18 -1.92
N ARG A 95 22.17 8.18 -1.70
CA ARG A 95 23.23 8.57 -2.63
C ARG A 95 24.61 8.46 -1.95
N SER A 96 25.60 8.02 -2.72
CA SER A 96 27.03 7.99 -2.36
C SER A 96 27.86 8.40 -3.57
N LYS A 97 29.16 8.64 -3.38
CA LYS A 97 30.09 8.90 -4.49
C LYS A 97 30.11 7.70 -5.45
N ARG A 98 30.35 7.93 -6.75
CA ARG A 98 30.51 6.85 -7.74
C ARG A 98 31.59 5.88 -7.27
N GLY A 99 31.32 4.58 -7.36
CA GLY A 99 32.23 3.54 -6.90
C GLY A 99 32.20 3.26 -5.40
N THR A 100 31.40 3.99 -4.60
CA THR A 100 31.25 3.73 -3.16
C THR A 100 29.83 3.34 -2.81
N ARG A 101 29.70 2.50 -1.78
CA ARG A 101 28.39 2.01 -1.30
C ARG A 101 27.74 3.04 -0.37
N VAL A 102 26.45 3.30 -0.55
CA VAL A 102 25.66 4.05 0.42
C VAL A 102 25.54 3.26 1.72
N ARG A 103 25.80 3.90 2.86
CA ARG A 103 25.71 3.28 4.20
C ARG A 103 24.77 4.09 5.09
N SER A 104 23.89 3.40 5.79
CA SER A 104 23.01 3.98 6.81
C SER A 104 23.07 3.06 8.02
N ILE A 105 23.45 3.62 9.17
CA ILE A 105 23.45 2.89 10.45
C ILE A 105 22.00 2.67 10.86
N ARG A 106 21.66 1.45 11.27
CA ARG A 106 20.33 1.04 11.70
C ARG A 106 20.43 0.11 12.90
N PRO A 107 19.40 0.03 13.74
CA PRO A 107 19.36 -1.00 14.76
C PRO A 107 19.40 -2.38 14.11
N ALA A 108 20.06 -3.33 14.78
CA ALA A 108 20.03 -4.73 14.37
C ALA A 108 18.57 -5.24 14.32
N PRO A 109 18.24 -6.21 13.46
CA PRO A 109 16.93 -6.85 13.40
C PRO A 109 16.51 -7.41 14.77
N GLN A 110 15.87 -6.59 15.58
CA GLN A 110 15.16 -6.98 16.79
C GLN A 110 13.78 -7.51 16.39
N LYS A 111 13.37 -8.65 16.97
CA LYS A 111 11.96 -9.04 17.00
C LYS A 111 11.24 -8.00 17.86
N GLY A 112 10.73 -6.95 17.23
CA GLY A 112 10.03 -5.87 17.90
C GLY A 112 8.54 -5.88 17.58
N ARG A 113 7.73 -5.26 18.44
CA ARG A 113 6.29 -5.07 18.17
C ARG A 113 6.11 -4.12 16.98
N ASN A 114 5.30 -4.55 16.01
CA ASN A 114 4.87 -3.67 14.91
C ASN A 114 3.94 -2.58 15.45
N LEU A 115 4.00 -1.41 14.81
CA LEU A 115 2.99 -0.37 14.91
C LEU A 115 2.07 -0.51 13.71
N HIS A 116 0.82 -0.88 13.95
CA HIS A 116 -0.21 -0.88 12.92
C HIS A 116 -0.93 0.45 12.93
N ILE A 117 -1.27 0.96 11.75
CA ILE A 117 -2.10 2.13 11.55
C ILE A 117 -3.22 1.71 10.63
N ILE A 118 -4.45 2.04 10.99
CA ILE A 118 -5.62 1.87 10.15
C ILE A 118 -6.25 3.24 9.90
N GLU A 119 -6.56 3.50 8.64
CA GLU A 119 -7.00 4.80 8.15
C GLU A 119 -8.30 4.67 7.36
N ALA A 120 -9.07 5.75 7.40
CA ALA A 120 -10.23 5.99 6.56
C ALA A 120 -10.06 7.34 5.88
N MET A 121 -10.36 7.41 4.58
CA MET A 121 -10.42 8.67 3.85
C MET A 121 -11.63 8.73 2.91
N SER A 122 -12.14 9.94 2.69
CA SER A 122 -13.06 10.25 1.60
C SER A 122 -12.55 11.44 0.80
N ASN A 123 -12.96 11.56 -0.47
CA ASN A 123 -12.81 12.79 -1.24
C ASN A 123 -13.78 13.89 -0.77
N ALA A 124 -14.74 13.59 0.10
CA ALA A 124 -15.67 14.54 0.72
C ALA A 124 -15.11 15.17 2.02
N GLY A 125 -13.80 15.39 2.12
CA GLY A 125 -13.19 16.07 3.27
C GLY A 125 -13.11 15.27 4.57
N PHE A 126 -13.23 13.94 4.51
CA PHE A 126 -13.20 13.06 5.68
C PHE A 126 -11.86 12.33 5.81
N PHE A 127 -11.35 12.27 7.04
CA PHE A 127 -10.20 11.48 7.43
C PHE A 127 -10.36 11.00 8.87
N TYR A 128 -10.00 9.74 9.13
CA TYR A 128 -9.98 9.17 10.47
C TYR A 128 -8.89 8.11 10.55
N ALA A 129 -8.02 8.21 11.54
CA ALA A 129 -6.89 7.31 11.70
C ALA A 129 -6.70 6.92 13.16
N LYS A 130 -6.28 5.69 13.41
CA LYS A 130 -5.74 5.28 14.72
C LYS A 130 -4.56 4.35 14.50
N HIS A 131 -3.67 4.33 15.48
CA HIS A 131 -2.58 3.38 15.54
C HIS A 131 -2.75 2.42 16.73
N ALA A 132 -2.13 1.25 16.63
CA ALA A 132 -2.12 0.24 17.67
C ALA A 132 -0.84 -0.60 17.61
N ARG A 133 -0.33 -0.98 18.77
CA ARG A 133 0.86 -1.85 18.89
C ARG A 133 0.51 -3.33 18.81
N GLY A 134 1.41 -4.11 18.21
CA GLY A 134 1.30 -5.56 18.10
C GLY A 134 0.33 -6.00 17.00
N SER A 135 -0.07 -7.26 16.98
CA SER A 135 -0.92 -7.78 15.91
C SER A 135 -2.24 -7.03 15.77
N TYR A 136 -2.68 -6.90 14.52
CA TYR A 136 -3.95 -6.29 14.16
C TYR A 136 -4.89 -7.36 13.59
N ASN A 137 -5.91 -7.71 14.35
CA ASN A 137 -6.86 -8.78 14.04
C ASN A 137 -8.26 -8.20 13.75
N ASN A 138 -9.20 -9.06 13.39
CA ASN A 138 -10.57 -8.64 13.09
C ASN A 138 -11.29 -7.93 14.24
N LEU A 139 -11.07 -8.35 15.49
CA LEU A 139 -11.69 -7.70 16.64
C LEU A 139 -11.26 -6.22 16.73
N ARG A 140 -9.96 -5.95 16.62
CA ARG A 140 -9.42 -4.59 16.64
C ARG A 140 -9.87 -3.76 15.45
N ALA A 141 -9.93 -4.35 14.26
CA ALA A 141 -10.43 -3.69 13.06
C ALA A 141 -11.92 -3.32 13.20
N ASN A 142 -12.74 -4.22 13.74
CA ASN A 142 -14.17 -3.97 13.97
C ASN A 142 -14.37 -2.87 15.03
N ASP A 143 -13.63 -2.90 16.14
CA ASP A 143 -13.70 -1.85 17.16
C ASP A 143 -13.27 -0.49 16.61
N TRP A 144 -12.24 -0.47 15.77
CA TRP A 144 -11.84 0.74 15.06
C TRP A 144 -12.93 1.24 14.11
N LEU A 145 -13.54 0.34 13.34
CA LEU A 145 -14.60 0.65 12.37
C LEU A 145 -15.82 1.25 13.06
N ARG A 146 -16.25 0.73 14.21
CA ARG A 146 -17.30 1.33 15.03
C ARG A 146 -16.96 2.77 15.42
N GLY A 147 -15.73 3.01 15.88
CA GLY A 147 -15.26 4.35 16.21
C GLY A 147 -15.25 5.29 15.00
N MET A 148 -14.82 4.78 13.84
CA MET A 148 -14.81 5.54 12.58
C MET A 148 -16.23 5.89 12.13
N LEU A 149 -17.17 4.95 12.16
CA LEU A 149 -18.56 5.18 11.78
C LEU A 149 -19.25 6.18 12.71
N ARG A 150 -19.00 6.11 14.02
CA ARG A 150 -19.48 7.14 14.97
C ARG A 150 -18.93 8.53 14.63
N TYR A 151 -17.65 8.62 14.28
CA TYR A 151 -17.05 9.88 13.84
C TYR A 151 -17.63 10.37 12.50
N ALA A 152 -17.83 9.47 11.54
CA ALA A 152 -18.46 9.75 10.25
C ALA A 152 -19.90 10.25 10.39
N ARG A 153 -20.69 9.64 11.28
CA ARG A 153 -22.05 10.10 11.61
C ARG A 153 -22.04 11.55 12.07
N SER A 154 -21.13 11.91 12.98
CA SER A 154 -21.02 13.29 13.47
C SER A 154 -20.54 14.25 12.37
N HIS A 155 -19.62 13.81 11.53
CA HIS A 155 -19.03 14.61 10.44
C HIS A 155 -20.01 14.88 9.29
N PHE A 156 -20.78 13.87 8.88
CA PHE A 156 -21.70 13.92 7.74
C PHE A 156 -23.17 14.07 8.14
N HIS A 157 -23.45 14.23 9.45
CA HIS A 157 -24.80 14.34 10.01
C HIS A 157 -25.72 13.14 9.74
N GLY A 158 -25.13 11.95 9.56
CA GLY A 158 -25.86 10.72 9.29
C GLY A 158 -24.97 9.63 8.71
N LEU A 159 -25.52 8.42 8.58
CA LEU A 159 -24.83 7.27 7.97
C LEU A 159 -25.46 6.79 6.67
N LYS A 160 -26.70 7.23 6.37
CA LYS A 160 -27.48 6.84 5.19
C LYS A 160 -26.71 6.94 3.88
N ASP A 161 -25.88 7.97 3.74
CA ASP A 161 -25.14 8.22 2.50
C ASP A 161 -23.72 7.66 2.51
N ILE A 162 -23.30 7.04 3.60
CA ILE A 162 -21.95 6.50 3.74
C ILE A 162 -21.87 5.10 3.11
N VAL A 163 -20.88 4.92 2.22
CA VAL A 163 -20.43 3.59 1.81
C VAL A 163 -18.97 3.40 2.19
N VAL A 164 -18.71 2.43 3.08
CA VAL A 164 -17.36 2.02 3.46
C VAL A 164 -16.84 1.04 2.42
N ILE A 165 -15.64 1.30 1.92
CA ILE A 165 -14.94 0.47 0.95
C ILE A 165 -13.72 -0.14 1.63
N CYS A 166 -13.66 -1.47 1.70
CA CYS A 166 -12.53 -2.17 2.31
C CYS A 166 -12.03 -3.32 1.43
N ASP A 167 -10.76 -3.68 1.60
CA ASP A 167 -10.17 -4.83 0.93
C ASP A 167 -10.58 -6.16 1.59
N ASN A 168 -9.99 -7.26 1.14
CA ASN A 168 -10.24 -8.60 1.67
C ASN A 168 -9.12 -9.08 2.60
N ALA A 169 -8.37 -8.17 3.24
CA ALA A 169 -7.33 -8.54 4.18
C ALA A 169 -7.90 -9.38 5.34
N PRO A 170 -7.12 -10.28 5.95
CA PRO A 170 -7.59 -11.12 7.07
C PRO A 170 -8.14 -10.32 8.26
N CYS A 171 -7.59 -9.14 8.55
CA CYS A 171 -8.12 -8.25 9.58
C CYS A 171 -9.52 -7.72 9.24
N HIS A 172 -9.89 -7.62 7.97
CA HIS A 172 -11.23 -7.21 7.55
C HIS A 172 -12.21 -8.38 7.39
N SER A 173 -11.84 -9.62 7.74
CA SER A 173 -12.66 -10.82 7.49
C SER A 173 -14.06 -10.85 8.12
N ARG A 174 -14.37 -9.94 9.04
CA ARG A 174 -15.65 -9.90 9.79
C ARG A 174 -16.25 -8.49 9.87
N VAL A 175 -15.90 -7.58 8.96
CA VAL A 175 -16.40 -6.20 9.03
C VAL A 175 -17.90 -6.12 8.80
N GLU A 176 -18.49 -7.07 8.08
CA GLU A 176 -19.94 -7.18 7.83
C GLU A 176 -20.74 -7.15 9.13
N GLN A 177 -20.23 -7.80 10.19
CA GLN A 177 -20.87 -7.87 11.51
C GLN A 177 -21.12 -6.47 12.12
N VAL A 178 -20.28 -5.49 11.81
CA VAL A 178 -20.46 -4.12 12.30
C VAL A 178 -21.67 -3.46 11.63
N PHE A 179 -21.94 -3.77 10.36
CA PHE A 179 -23.07 -3.21 9.62
C PHE A 179 -24.41 -3.88 9.94
N GLU A 180 -24.40 -4.99 10.70
CA GLU A 180 -25.59 -5.66 11.22
C GLU A 180 -26.07 -5.07 12.56
N GLU A 181 -25.23 -4.25 13.22
CA GLU A 181 -25.59 -3.58 14.48
C GLU A 181 -26.57 -2.43 14.21
N ASP A 182 -27.62 -2.29 15.04
CA ASP A 182 -28.64 -1.23 14.93
C ASP A 182 -28.03 0.17 14.80
N GLU A 183 -26.89 0.40 15.46
CA GLU A 183 -26.19 1.67 15.40
C GLU A 183 -25.65 1.98 13.99
N PHE A 184 -25.45 1.02 13.11
CA PHE A 184 -24.76 1.21 11.83
C PHE A 184 -25.55 0.72 10.60
N LEU A 185 -26.78 0.24 10.77
CA LEU A 185 -27.65 -0.31 9.71
C LEU A 185 -27.82 0.59 8.48
N GLU A 186 -27.73 1.92 8.65
CA GLU A 186 -27.88 2.87 7.55
C GLU A 186 -26.65 2.98 6.64
N ALA A 187 -25.47 2.65 7.17
CA ALA A 187 -24.23 2.65 6.39
C ALA A 187 -24.16 1.42 5.48
N ARG A 188 -23.48 1.55 4.35
CA ARG A 188 -23.25 0.43 3.42
C ARG A 188 -21.80 -0.02 3.45
N LEU A 189 -21.58 -1.30 3.19
CA LEU A 189 -20.26 -1.89 2.94
C LEU A 189 -20.14 -2.27 1.47
N LEU A 190 -19.00 -1.96 0.86
CA LEU A 190 -18.62 -2.43 -0.48
C LEU A 190 -17.21 -3.03 -0.44
N ARG A 191 -17.08 -4.33 -0.67
CA ARG A 191 -15.77 -4.99 -0.78
C ARG A 191 -15.07 -4.61 -2.07
N LEU A 192 -13.77 -4.32 -2.00
CA LEU A 192 -12.92 -4.25 -3.18
C LEU A 192 -12.82 -5.64 -3.82
N SER A 193 -12.76 -5.67 -5.15
CA SER A 193 -12.41 -6.92 -5.84
C SER A 193 -10.97 -7.35 -5.46
N PRO A 194 -10.67 -8.65 -5.42
CA PRO A 194 -9.34 -9.15 -5.07
C PRO A 194 -8.20 -8.57 -5.94
N TYR A 195 -7.00 -8.45 -5.36
CA TYR A 195 -5.77 -8.00 -6.02
C TYR A 195 -5.85 -6.62 -6.69
N LEU A 196 -6.38 -5.61 -5.98
CA LEU A 196 -6.66 -4.28 -6.54
C LEU A 196 -6.21 -3.09 -5.67
N PRO A 197 -4.93 -3.02 -5.26
CA PRO A 197 -4.45 -1.82 -4.58
C PRO A 197 -4.67 -0.55 -5.43
N GLN A 198 -4.65 -0.65 -6.76
CA GLN A 198 -4.82 0.49 -7.67
C GLN A 198 -6.24 1.07 -7.69
N LEU A 199 -7.26 0.32 -7.23
CA LEU A 199 -8.62 0.85 -7.08
C LEU A 199 -8.87 1.42 -5.68
N ASN A 200 -7.90 1.32 -4.78
CA ASN A 200 -7.98 1.86 -3.44
C ASN A 200 -7.17 3.18 -3.35
N PRO A 201 -7.81 4.37 -3.40
CA PRO A 201 -7.11 5.65 -3.40
C PRO A 201 -6.27 5.89 -2.14
N ILE A 202 -6.62 5.25 -1.02
CA ILE A 202 -5.89 5.37 0.24
C ILE A 202 -4.44 4.85 0.13
N GLU A 203 -4.14 3.98 -0.83
CA GLU A 203 -2.76 3.54 -1.10
C GLU A 203 -1.85 4.72 -1.49
N ASN A 204 -2.40 5.70 -2.20
CA ASN A 204 -1.67 6.93 -2.53
C ASN A 204 -1.45 7.81 -1.29
N LEU A 205 -2.42 7.83 -0.35
CA LEU A 205 -2.30 8.51 0.93
C LEU A 205 -1.21 7.83 1.79
N TRP A 206 -1.20 6.50 1.84
CA TRP A 206 -0.18 5.71 2.54
C TRP A 206 1.22 6.00 2.04
N SER A 207 1.41 6.19 0.74
CA SER A 207 2.71 6.58 0.18
C SER A 207 3.22 7.89 0.80
N GLN A 208 2.34 8.87 1.01
CA GLN A 208 2.69 10.14 1.67
C GLN A 208 2.98 9.96 3.17
N VAL A 209 2.11 9.25 3.90
CA VAL A 209 2.28 8.98 5.34
C VAL A 209 3.60 8.23 5.57
N LYS A 210 3.85 7.14 4.84
CA LYS A 210 5.09 6.36 4.92
C LYS A 210 6.32 7.20 4.61
N SER A 211 6.24 8.10 3.62
CA SER A 211 7.33 9.01 3.28
C SER A 211 7.66 9.99 4.41
N ARG A 212 6.63 10.57 5.03
CA ARG A 212 6.76 11.49 6.18
C ARG A 212 7.33 10.79 7.41
N VAL A 213 6.79 9.63 7.79
CA VAL A 213 7.32 8.81 8.90
C VAL A 213 8.81 8.51 8.69
N LYS A 214 9.20 8.06 7.50
CA LYS A 214 10.61 7.82 7.14
C LYS A 214 11.47 9.09 7.19
N THR A 215 10.88 10.26 6.96
CA THR A 215 11.55 11.55 7.01
C THR A 215 11.84 11.96 8.45
N PHE A 216 10.83 11.89 9.33
CA PHE A 216 10.98 12.18 10.75
C PHE A 216 11.94 11.23 11.45
N LEU A 217 11.85 9.92 11.17
CA LEU A 217 12.82 8.93 11.69
C LEU A 217 14.25 9.25 11.25
N ARG A 218 14.44 9.73 10.01
CA ARG A 218 15.76 10.12 9.49
C ARG A 218 16.29 11.37 10.18
N GLU A 219 15.44 12.39 10.36
CA GLU A 219 15.82 13.65 11.02
C GLU A 219 16.12 13.45 12.50
N GLY A 220 15.35 12.57 13.14
CA GLY A 220 15.50 12.17 14.53
C GLY A 220 16.45 10.99 14.77
N LEU A 221 17.23 10.56 13.78
CA LEU A 221 17.96 9.28 13.84
C LEU A 221 18.90 9.20 15.05
N ALA A 222 19.59 10.30 15.39
CA ALA A 222 20.49 10.33 16.54
C ALA A 222 19.74 10.08 17.86
N ALA A 223 18.56 10.70 18.04
CA ALA A 223 17.72 10.49 19.21
C ALA A 223 17.13 9.06 19.23
N PHE A 224 16.63 8.58 18.09
CA PHE A 224 16.09 7.23 17.94
C PHE A 224 17.12 6.12 18.22
N MET A 225 18.39 6.37 17.89
CA MET A 225 19.50 5.44 18.13
C MET A 225 20.11 5.56 19.52
N GLY A 226 19.90 6.69 20.20
CA GLY A 226 20.42 6.97 21.54
C GLY A 226 19.71 6.20 22.66
N PRO A 227 20.19 6.34 23.90
CA PRO A 227 19.53 5.75 25.07
C PRO A 227 18.18 6.44 25.37
N PRO A 228 17.23 5.75 26.04
CA PRO A 228 16.01 6.36 26.54
C PRO A 228 16.33 7.57 27.45
N PRO A 229 15.62 8.70 27.32
CA PRO A 229 16.09 9.96 27.86
C PRO A 229 15.96 10.12 29.38
N VAL A 230 15.05 9.44 30.10
CA VAL A 230 14.77 9.81 31.51
C VAL A 230 14.26 8.67 32.44
N ASP A 231 13.89 7.48 31.94
CA ASP A 231 13.33 6.42 32.79
C ASP A 231 14.27 5.20 32.88
N PRO A 232 14.83 4.89 34.07
CA PRO A 232 15.68 3.71 34.29
C PRO A 232 14.99 2.36 33.99
N GLN A 233 13.66 2.32 33.99
CA GLN A 233 12.87 1.10 33.73
C GLN A 233 12.44 0.96 32.26
N MET A 234 12.53 2.03 31.47
CA MET A 234 12.12 1.99 30.07
C MET A 234 13.11 1.20 29.22
N THR A 235 12.62 0.16 28.56
CA THR A 235 13.44 -0.61 27.63
C THR A 235 13.74 0.21 26.38
N LEU A 236 14.87 -0.06 25.72
CA LEU A 236 15.22 0.57 24.45
C LEU A 236 14.17 0.29 23.35
N GLU A 237 13.52 -0.88 23.39
CA GLU A 237 12.44 -1.22 22.47
C GLU A 237 11.22 -0.31 22.70
N GLU A 238 10.79 -0.14 23.95
CA GLU A 238 9.65 0.70 24.31
C GLU A 238 9.88 2.15 23.91
N PHE A 239 11.06 2.70 24.22
CA PHE A 239 11.44 4.04 23.80
C PHE A 239 11.32 4.24 22.28
N ARG A 240 11.88 3.30 21.50
CA ARG A 240 11.84 3.38 20.03
C ARG A 240 10.44 3.21 19.46
N LEU A 241 9.60 2.39 20.09
CA LEU A 241 8.22 2.22 19.68
C LEU A 241 7.40 3.49 19.93
N GLN A 242 7.56 4.12 21.10
CA GLN A 242 6.98 5.45 21.38
C GLN A 242 7.49 6.51 20.40
N TYR A 243 8.78 6.48 20.05
CA TYR A 243 9.33 7.40 19.06
C TYR A 243 8.69 7.21 17.68
N LEU A 244 8.49 5.96 17.27
CA LEU A 244 7.82 5.62 16.01
C LEU A 244 6.35 6.07 16.00
N GLU A 245 5.64 5.88 17.12
CA GLU A 245 4.27 6.38 17.31
C GLU A 245 4.19 7.90 17.16
N ASN A 246 5.07 8.64 17.85
CA ASN A 246 5.14 10.09 17.72
C ASN A 246 5.42 10.52 16.27
N CYS A 247 6.28 9.80 15.54
CA CYS A 247 6.53 10.07 14.11
C CYS A 247 5.28 9.80 13.25
N ALA A 248 4.55 8.72 13.55
CA ALA A 248 3.29 8.39 12.89
C ALA A 248 2.24 9.46 13.16
N GLU A 249 1.97 9.80 14.41
CA GLU A 249 0.99 10.83 14.80
C GLU A 249 1.28 12.18 14.13
N ARG A 250 2.55 12.61 14.12
CA ARG A 250 2.97 13.81 13.40
C ARG A 250 2.68 13.72 11.90
N ALA A 251 2.92 12.56 11.28
CA ALA A 251 2.67 12.37 9.85
C ALA A 251 1.17 12.38 9.53
N LEU A 252 0.33 11.82 10.41
CA LEU A 252 -1.12 11.83 10.30
C LEU A 252 -1.70 13.25 10.48
N ALA A 253 -1.14 14.04 11.41
CA ALA A 253 -1.55 15.42 11.62
C ALA A 253 -1.26 16.35 10.43
N GLU A 254 -0.35 15.97 9.53
CA GLU A 254 -0.06 16.69 8.28
C GLU A 254 -0.98 16.32 7.11
N ILE A 255 -1.95 15.43 7.33
CA ILE A 255 -2.96 15.10 6.32
C ILE A 255 -4.00 16.22 6.29
N ASP A 256 -4.21 16.79 5.11
CA ASP A 256 -5.26 17.75 4.81
C ASP A 256 -6.41 17.01 4.11
N PRO A 257 -7.53 16.72 4.80
CA PRO A 257 -8.64 15.96 4.23
C PRO A 257 -9.27 16.63 3.02
N LEU A 258 -9.14 17.96 2.87
CA LEU A 258 -9.68 18.71 1.74
C LEU A 258 -8.91 18.46 0.44
N ARG A 259 -7.71 17.88 0.54
CA ARG A 259 -6.87 17.50 -0.61
C ARG A 259 -6.92 16.01 -0.91
N ASN A 260 -7.93 15.30 -0.39
CA ASN A 260 -8.06 13.87 -0.60
C ASN A 260 -8.55 13.52 -2.01
N ASP A 261 -9.26 14.43 -2.67
CA ASP A 261 -9.74 14.33 -4.05
C ASP A 261 -8.61 14.00 -5.05
N ARG A 262 -7.41 14.56 -4.86
CA ARG A 262 -6.25 14.30 -5.72
C ARG A 262 -5.84 12.82 -5.75
N PHE A 263 -6.17 12.06 -4.71
CA PHE A 263 -5.89 10.62 -4.63
C PHE A 263 -6.91 9.80 -5.40
N THR A 264 -8.13 10.30 -5.54
CA THR A 264 -9.21 9.62 -6.29
C THR A 264 -9.16 9.91 -7.79
N ASN A 265 -8.60 11.06 -8.21
CA ASN A 265 -8.55 11.44 -9.63
C ASN A 265 -7.72 10.49 -10.52
N ARG A 266 -6.82 9.71 -9.92
CA ARG A 266 -6.01 8.72 -10.66
C ARG A 266 -6.77 7.43 -10.97
N LEU A 267 -7.96 7.23 -10.40
CA LEU A 267 -8.70 5.98 -10.51
C LEU A 267 -9.44 5.84 -11.84
N ASP A 268 -9.76 6.94 -12.54
CA ASP A 268 -10.58 6.91 -13.75
C ASP A 268 -9.97 6.06 -14.87
N TRP A 269 -8.64 6.12 -15.02
CA TRP A 269 -7.93 5.26 -15.96
C TRP A 269 -8.09 3.77 -15.62
N PHE A 270 -7.93 3.41 -14.34
CA PHE A 270 -8.11 2.03 -13.87
C PHE A 270 -9.56 1.57 -13.97
N TYR A 271 -10.53 2.46 -13.73
CA TYR A 271 -11.95 2.18 -13.93
C TYR A 271 -12.25 1.87 -15.41
N GLY A 272 -11.65 2.60 -16.35
CA GLY A 272 -11.76 2.30 -17.78
C GLY A 272 -11.25 0.90 -18.14
N LEU A 273 -10.08 0.52 -17.62
CA LEU A 273 -9.52 -0.83 -17.82
C LEU A 273 -10.42 -1.93 -17.25
N ALA A 274 -10.93 -1.73 -16.03
CA ALA A 274 -11.84 -2.67 -15.38
C ALA A 274 -13.12 -2.88 -16.20
N GLN A 275 -13.72 -1.80 -16.71
CA GLN A 275 -14.89 -1.90 -17.58
C GLN A 275 -14.59 -2.66 -18.87
N GLY A 276 -13.41 -2.46 -19.46
CA GLY A 276 -12.98 -3.16 -20.66
C GLY A 276 -12.52 -4.60 -20.46
N LEU A 277 -12.55 -5.16 -19.22
CA LEU A 277 -11.91 -6.45 -18.87
C LEU A 277 -10.45 -6.54 -19.35
N THR A 278 -9.78 -5.40 -19.38
CA THR A 278 -8.39 -5.30 -19.80
C THR A 278 -7.48 -5.75 -18.66
N ASP A 279 -6.30 -6.29 -18.98
CA ASP A 279 -5.29 -6.57 -17.97
C ASP A 279 -4.95 -5.27 -17.24
N MET A 280 -4.88 -5.35 -15.91
CA MET A 280 -4.47 -4.24 -15.07
C MET A 280 -3.06 -4.55 -14.55
N PRO A 281 -2.12 -3.59 -14.59
CA PRO A 281 -0.80 -3.79 -13.99
C PRO A 281 -0.95 -3.95 -12.48
N ILE A 282 -0.33 -4.97 -11.89
CA ILE A 282 -0.44 -5.28 -10.46
C ILE A 282 0.84 -4.86 -9.75
N GLY A 283 0.77 -4.04 -8.69
CA GLY A 283 1.93 -3.72 -7.84
C GLY A 283 2.96 -2.77 -8.46
N ALA A 284 2.53 -1.59 -8.92
CA ALA A 284 3.44 -0.55 -9.44
C ALA A 284 4.28 0.13 -8.34
#